data_AF-A0A2P8I4U8-F1
#
_entry.id   AF-A0A2P8I4U8-F1
#
_cell.length_a   1.000
_cell.length_b   1.000
_cell.length_c   1.000
_cell.angle_alpha   90.00
_cell.angle_beta   90.00
_cell.angle_gamma   90.00
#
_symmetry.space_group_name_H-M   'P 1'
#
loop_
_entity.id
_entity.type
_entity.pdbx_description
1 polymer ?
#
loop_
_entity_poly.entity_id
_entity_poly.type
_entity_poly.pdbx_seq_one_letter_code
_entity_poly.pdbx_strand_id
1 'polypeptide(L)'
;MGSHTLRSRPMSDTRRRRLAVTTATALSLLVASGAAANGLTGDPSEVARHSGPSTDRAAVDAIPPTPPRNLRATGKTEHSVSLAWDASVDNVGVVGYDVYQHGQLMVSVSGTTLSATVIGLEADTRYDWTVFARDAAPNVSRASNSVVVRTESVVLDNESPTAPVNVRVTGRSPTSVSLAWDAATDNVGVTGYLVHRDGAQVGAADGTATTVTGLAAGTGYRFSVRAQDAAGNLSPFSDEVIAVPGGTAPAGEPELGAVTALREGTDVPWGLAFLPDGSALVSEREAFTIYRLTPDGRRIEVGTVPGAQGTDGEGGVLGVEVSPTFAADGLVFVYHTAAGGNQVVRARLVGDLLSGWTTILGGMPKNRYHNGGRLRFSPDGRYLFVSTGDAQNGSYGQNLDTNAGKILRIHPDGSIPADNPFPGKAIWSYGHRNVQGLDFDSRGRLWATEFGNNSQDELNLIERGANYGWPGCEGTAGYCNDSVPPKKTWPTSAAGPSGLAIINDHLFVATTVGRRVYRLRIDGDELVDQEVYFQGAYGRLRTVEVDREGDLWLTTTWDLDEVVGNDRVLHVDVEYPGS
;
A
#
# COMPACT_ATOMS: atom_id res chain seq x y z
N MET A 1 -17.72 39.66 63.79
CA MET A 1 -18.13 38.47 64.58
C MET A 1 -17.75 37.24 63.77
N GLY A 2 -16.91 36.28 64.14
CA GLY A 2 -16.10 35.95 65.32
C GLY A 2 -15.60 34.53 65.02
N SER A 3 -14.34 34.37 64.62
CA SER A 3 -13.28 33.65 65.37
C SER A 3 -13.77 32.46 66.20
N HIS A 4 -13.34 31.24 65.83
CA HIS A 4 -12.62 30.36 66.76
C HIS A 4 -11.69 29.39 66.03
N THR A 5 -10.42 29.44 66.44
CA THR A 5 -9.30 28.56 66.16
C THR A 5 -9.28 27.40 67.14
N LEU A 6 -8.83 26.20 66.73
CA LEU A 6 -7.79 25.46 67.48
C LEU A 6 -7.20 24.26 66.70
N ARG A 7 -5.89 24.13 66.91
CA ARG A 7 -4.84 23.26 66.34
C ARG A 7 -5.01 21.75 66.58
N SER A 8 -4.38 20.92 65.75
CA SER A 8 -3.25 20.04 66.14
C SER A 8 -2.61 19.35 64.91
N ARG A 9 -1.42 18.78 65.11
CA ARG A 9 -0.29 18.53 64.18
C ARG A 9 -0.26 17.08 63.59
N PRO A 10 0.73 16.68 62.76
CA PRO A 10 0.57 15.82 61.58
C PRO A 10 0.85 14.31 61.82
N MET A 11 0.39 13.46 60.89
CA MET A 11 0.88 12.09 60.73
C MET A 11 1.22 11.81 59.26
N SER A 12 2.43 11.28 59.10
CA SER A 12 3.00 10.64 57.93
C SER A 12 2.14 9.47 57.42
N ASP A 13 2.03 9.32 56.10
CA ASP A 13 2.06 7.98 55.50
C ASP A 13 2.47 8.03 54.02
N THR A 14 3.71 7.63 53.74
CA THR A 14 4.25 7.42 52.39
C THR A 14 3.91 6.00 51.96
N ARG A 15 2.79 5.80 51.27
CA ARG A 15 2.45 4.49 50.70
C ARG A 15 3.31 4.18 49.47
N ARG A 16 4.41 3.47 49.67
CA ARG A 16 5.07 2.67 48.63
C ARG A 16 4.17 1.49 48.28
N ARG A 17 3.65 1.45 47.05
CA ARG A 17 3.08 0.22 46.49
C ARG A 17 4.24 -0.72 46.13
N ARG A 18 4.34 -1.84 46.85
CA ARG A 18 5.16 -3.00 46.48
C ARG A 18 4.53 -3.67 45.26
N LEU A 19 5.29 -3.85 44.20
CA LEU A 19 4.95 -4.78 43.13
C LEU A 19 5.58 -6.13 43.47
N ALA A 20 4.73 -7.14 43.62
CA ALA A 20 5.12 -8.52 43.84
C ALA A 20 5.60 -9.12 42.51
N VAL A 21 6.79 -9.71 42.50
CA VAL A 21 7.24 -10.59 41.42
C VAL A 21 6.94 -12.02 41.85
N THR A 22 5.97 -12.61 41.16
CA THR A 22 5.54 -14.00 41.33
C THR A 22 6.55 -14.92 40.67
N THR A 23 7.03 -15.91 41.42
CA THR A 23 7.86 -17.02 40.93
C THR A 23 7.04 -17.96 40.06
N ALA A 24 7.57 -18.33 38.88
CA ALA A 24 6.99 -19.37 38.02
C ALA A 24 8.06 -20.38 37.60
N THR A 25 7.97 -21.56 38.25
CA THR A 25 8.15 -22.92 37.72
C THR A 25 9.26 -23.22 36.71
N ALA A 26 10.28 -23.94 37.19
CA ALA A 26 11.19 -24.74 36.38
C ALA A 26 10.50 -26.04 35.93
N LEU A 27 10.52 -26.32 34.63
CA LEU A 27 10.03 -27.55 34.01
C LEU A 27 11.22 -28.53 33.86
N SER A 28 11.13 -29.68 34.54
CA SER A 28 12.10 -30.77 34.44
C SER A 28 12.00 -31.50 33.10
N LEU A 29 13.13 -31.77 32.46
CA LEU A 29 13.22 -32.68 31.31
C LEU A 29 14.06 -33.91 31.68
N LEU A 30 13.41 -35.07 31.61
CA LEU A 30 13.99 -36.41 31.77
C LEU A 30 14.88 -36.76 30.56
N VAL A 31 16.02 -37.43 30.80
CA VAL A 31 16.60 -38.38 29.84
C VAL A 31 16.93 -39.67 30.57
N ALA A 32 16.41 -40.77 30.03
CA ALA A 32 16.51 -42.13 30.56
C ALA A 32 17.87 -42.78 30.28
N SER A 33 18.38 -43.56 31.23
CA SER A 33 19.39 -44.59 30.99
C SER A 33 18.75 -45.96 31.20
N GLY A 34 18.71 -46.75 30.13
CA GLY A 34 18.34 -48.16 30.18
C GLY A 34 19.58 -49.02 30.38
N ALA A 35 19.55 -49.92 31.36
CA ALA A 35 20.38 -51.12 31.37
C ALA A 35 19.55 -52.26 31.97
N ALA A 36 19.34 -53.29 31.15
CA ALA A 36 18.58 -54.48 31.48
C ALA A 36 19.37 -55.39 32.44
N ALA A 37 18.65 -56.00 33.38
CA ALA A 37 19.12 -57.12 34.18
C ALA A 37 18.17 -58.32 34.00
N ASN A 38 18.73 -59.47 33.64
CA ASN A 38 18.26 -60.83 33.86
C ASN A 38 19.58 -61.61 34.08
N GLY A 39 19.88 -62.29 35.18
CA GLY A 39 19.08 -63.18 36.01
C GLY A 39 19.62 -64.62 35.81
N LEU A 40 19.72 -65.40 36.91
CA LEU A 40 20.05 -66.85 37.04
C LEU A 40 21.42 -67.14 37.70
N THR A 41 21.52 -67.41 39.01
CA THR A 41 21.29 -68.66 39.81
C THR A 41 22.41 -69.71 39.73
N GLY A 42 23.03 -70.05 40.87
CA GLY A 42 23.91 -71.24 41.03
C GLY A 42 24.63 -71.32 42.39
N ASP A 43 24.27 -72.34 43.18
CA ASP A 43 24.68 -72.74 44.55
C ASP A 43 26.16 -73.26 44.66
N PRO A 44 26.75 -73.43 45.86
CA PRO A 44 28.20 -73.51 46.12
C PRO A 44 28.74 -74.94 46.27
N SER A 45 30.05 -75.14 46.04
CA SER A 45 30.87 -76.16 46.73
C SER A 45 32.35 -76.13 46.29
N GLU A 46 33.22 -76.16 47.31
CA GLU A 46 34.51 -76.87 47.46
C GLU A 46 35.52 -76.95 46.28
N VAL A 47 36.86 -76.90 46.41
CA VAL A 47 37.85 -76.89 47.50
C VAL A 47 39.23 -76.72 46.83
N ALA A 48 40.20 -76.23 47.61
CA ALA A 48 41.66 -76.47 47.53
C ALA A 48 42.61 -75.39 46.93
N ARG A 49 43.25 -74.68 47.89
CA ARG A 49 44.71 -74.57 48.13
C ARG A 49 45.59 -74.12 46.95
N HIS A 50 46.31 -73.00 47.07
CA HIS A 50 47.68 -72.92 47.61
C HIS A 50 48.22 -71.47 47.56
N SER A 51 48.78 -71.01 48.69
CA SER A 51 49.96 -70.11 48.86
C SER A 51 50.17 -68.82 48.04
N GLY A 52 50.31 -67.69 48.76
CA GLY A 52 51.23 -66.58 48.40
C GLY A 52 50.59 -65.19 48.27
N PRO A 53 51.23 -64.10 48.74
CA PRO A 53 50.64 -62.76 48.78
C PRO A 53 50.77 -62.06 47.41
N SER A 54 49.77 -61.27 47.01
CA SER A 54 49.94 -60.29 45.94
C SER A 54 49.46 -58.92 46.40
N THR A 55 50.43 -58.05 46.66
CA THR A 55 50.27 -56.61 46.68
C THR A 55 49.86 -56.14 45.29
N ASP A 56 48.64 -55.63 45.15
CA ASP A 56 48.31 -54.75 44.02
C ASP A 56 47.42 -53.62 44.50
N ARG A 57 48.06 -52.67 45.19
CA ARG A 57 47.49 -51.35 45.43
C ARG A 57 47.72 -50.59 44.12
N ALA A 58 46.70 -50.57 43.25
CA ALA A 58 46.74 -49.77 42.03
C ALA A 58 47.21 -48.36 42.40
N ALA A 59 48.29 -47.92 41.78
CA ALA A 59 48.87 -46.60 42.03
C ALA A 59 47.81 -45.54 41.71
N VAL A 60 47.38 -44.79 42.73
CA VAL A 60 46.50 -43.63 42.54
C VAL A 60 47.31 -42.59 41.79
N ASP A 61 46.78 -42.12 40.67
CA ASP A 61 47.46 -41.09 39.88
C ASP A 61 47.59 -39.78 40.67
N ALA A 62 48.81 -39.26 40.67
CA ALA A 62 49.22 -38.09 41.45
C ALA A 62 49.80 -36.98 40.57
N ILE A 63 49.76 -37.14 39.24
CA ILE A 63 50.26 -36.16 38.28
C ILE A 63 49.06 -35.35 37.78
N PRO A 64 49.00 -34.02 37.99
CA PRO A 64 47.91 -33.21 37.46
C PRO A 64 48.05 -32.94 35.95
N PRO A 65 46.93 -32.65 35.26
CA PRO A 65 46.96 -32.24 33.86
C PRO A 65 47.81 -30.99 33.60
N THR A 66 48.32 -30.86 32.37
CA THR A 66 48.94 -29.60 31.95
C THR A 66 47.92 -28.45 31.95
N PRO A 67 48.31 -27.20 32.25
CA PRO A 67 47.39 -26.06 32.16
C PRO A 67 46.84 -25.88 30.74
N PRO A 68 45.54 -25.56 30.58
CA PRO A 68 45.00 -25.17 29.28
C PRO A 68 45.75 -23.96 28.74
N ARG A 69 45.98 -23.90 27.43
CA ARG A 69 46.71 -22.80 26.78
C ARG A 69 45.77 -22.00 25.88
N ASN A 70 46.22 -20.81 25.46
CA ASN A 70 45.53 -20.00 24.46
C ASN A 70 44.05 -19.73 24.79
N LEU A 71 43.75 -19.51 26.09
CA LEU A 71 42.44 -19.03 26.48
C LEU A 71 42.21 -17.69 25.77
N ARG A 72 41.08 -17.58 25.07
CA ARG A 72 40.68 -16.40 24.31
C ARG A 72 39.18 -16.23 24.31
N ALA A 73 38.72 -15.00 24.22
CA ALA A 73 37.33 -14.68 23.94
C ALA A 73 37.04 -14.89 22.45
N THR A 74 35.90 -15.48 22.15
CA THR A 74 35.41 -15.74 20.79
C THR A 74 34.15 -14.97 20.45
N GLY A 75 33.47 -14.41 21.45
CA GLY A 75 32.30 -13.55 21.29
C GLY A 75 31.86 -12.99 22.64
N LYS A 76 31.04 -11.95 22.60
CA LYS A 76 30.42 -11.33 23.78
C LYS A 76 29.08 -10.70 23.41
N THR A 77 28.21 -10.55 24.39
CA THR A 77 26.99 -9.73 24.34
C THR A 77 26.93 -8.85 25.59
N GLU A 78 25.81 -8.18 25.84
CA GLU A 78 25.56 -7.47 27.09
C GLU A 78 25.55 -8.40 28.31
N HIS A 79 25.15 -9.67 28.13
CA HIS A 79 24.91 -10.62 29.21
C HIS A 79 25.68 -11.94 29.08
N SER A 80 26.61 -12.04 28.15
CA SER A 80 27.38 -13.27 27.94
C SER A 80 28.79 -13.06 27.41
N VAL A 81 29.67 -14.03 27.68
CA VAL A 81 31.01 -14.13 27.10
C VAL A 81 31.24 -15.57 26.64
N SER A 82 31.70 -15.74 25.41
CA SER A 82 32.09 -17.02 24.82
C SER A 82 33.62 -17.14 24.82
N LEU A 83 34.14 -18.26 25.32
CA LEU A 83 35.56 -18.54 25.51
C LEU A 83 35.96 -19.82 24.76
N ALA A 84 37.21 -19.87 24.31
CA ALA A 84 37.83 -21.06 23.75
C ALA A 84 39.29 -21.18 24.22
N TRP A 85 39.81 -22.41 24.30
CA TRP A 85 41.17 -22.72 24.73
C TRP A 85 41.73 -23.94 23.98
N ASP A 86 43.02 -24.20 24.13
CA ASP A 86 43.69 -25.38 23.59
C ASP A 86 43.67 -26.52 24.62
N ALA A 87 43.67 -27.77 24.13
CA ALA A 87 43.57 -28.96 24.96
C ALA A 87 44.77 -29.13 25.90
N SER A 88 44.47 -29.58 27.12
CA SER A 88 45.42 -30.10 28.10
C SER A 88 45.75 -31.57 27.83
N VAL A 89 46.92 -32.02 28.29
CA VAL A 89 47.34 -33.43 28.27
C VAL A 89 47.62 -33.92 29.69
N ASP A 90 47.43 -35.21 29.89
CA ASP A 90 47.58 -35.90 31.17
C ASP A 90 47.87 -37.40 30.95
N ASN A 91 48.50 -38.10 31.91
CA ASN A 91 48.84 -39.53 31.81
C ASN A 91 47.65 -40.49 31.99
N VAL A 92 46.58 -40.08 32.66
CA VAL A 92 45.31 -40.84 32.75
C VAL A 92 44.16 -40.17 31.99
N GLY A 93 44.40 -38.98 31.46
CA GLY A 93 43.52 -38.27 30.55
C GLY A 93 42.68 -37.19 31.23
N VAL A 94 42.36 -36.15 30.46
CA VAL A 94 41.57 -35.01 30.94
C VAL A 94 40.08 -35.33 30.85
N VAL A 95 39.37 -35.26 31.96
CA VAL A 95 37.93 -35.56 32.04
C VAL A 95 37.06 -34.31 31.99
N GLY A 96 37.62 -33.13 32.25
CA GLY A 96 36.86 -31.88 32.20
C GLY A 96 37.69 -30.61 32.29
N TYR A 97 37.05 -29.50 31.95
CA TYR A 97 37.56 -28.16 32.16
C TYR A 97 36.58 -27.34 32.99
N ASP A 98 37.13 -26.54 33.91
CA ASP A 98 36.38 -25.65 34.78
C ASP A 98 36.74 -24.20 34.45
N VAL A 99 35.74 -23.38 34.13
CA VAL A 99 35.88 -21.96 33.79
C VAL A 99 35.58 -21.13 35.04
N TYR A 100 36.51 -20.25 35.41
CA TYR A 100 36.43 -19.39 36.59
C TYR A 100 36.42 -17.91 36.24
N GLN A 101 35.69 -17.14 37.04
CA GLN A 101 35.67 -15.67 37.05
C GLN A 101 36.06 -15.16 38.45
N HIS A 102 37.11 -14.34 38.58
CA HIS A 102 37.66 -13.93 39.89
C HIS A 102 37.78 -15.05 40.94
N GLY A 103 38.02 -16.31 40.52
CA GLY A 103 38.09 -17.48 41.40
C GLY A 103 36.76 -18.16 41.75
N GLN A 104 35.61 -17.67 41.26
CA GLN A 104 34.33 -18.36 41.32
C GLN A 104 34.15 -19.29 40.12
N LEU A 105 33.78 -20.56 40.36
CA LEU A 105 33.44 -21.51 39.31
C LEU A 105 32.14 -21.07 38.61
N MET A 106 32.20 -20.88 37.30
CA MET A 106 31.07 -20.43 36.49
C MET A 106 30.44 -21.57 35.70
N VAL A 107 31.26 -22.39 35.04
CA VAL A 107 30.79 -23.52 34.23
C VAL A 107 31.86 -24.60 34.14
N SER A 108 31.42 -25.87 34.14
CA SER A 108 32.27 -27.04 33.86
C SER A 108 31.84 -27.68 32.55
N VAL A 109 32.81 -28.09 31.72
CA VAL A 109 32.57 -28.81 30.46
C VAL A 109 33.37 -30.11 30.42
N SER A 110 32.97 -31.03 29.54
CA SER A 110 33.66 -32.33 29.37
C SER A 110 35.10 -32.17 28.86
N GLY A 111 35.95 -33.16 29.08
CA GLY A 111 37.37 -33.13 28.66
C GLY A 111 37.60 -33.05 27.15
N THR A 112 36.57 -33.34 26.34
CA THR A 112 36.59 -33.17 24.89
C THR A 112 36.08 -31.81 24.42
N THR A 113 35.53 -30.99 25.33
CA THR A 113 34.97 -29.67 25.01
C THR A 113 36.00 -28.58 25.30
N LEU A 114 36.36 -27.81 24.27
CA LEU A 114 37.42 -26.77 24.33
C LEU A 114 36.88 -25.33 24.25
N SER A 115 35.60 -25.17 24.55
CA SER A 115 34.91 -23.88 24.56
C SER A 115 33.76 -23.88 25.57
N ALA A 116 33.39 -22.68 26.03
CA ALA A 116 32.21 -22.49 26.87
C ALA A 116 31.65 -21.07 26.71
N THR A 117 30.34 -20.92 26.85
CA THR A 117 29.67 -19.62 26.94
C THR A 117 29.12 -19.45 28.34
N VAL A 118 29.53 -18.37 29.01
CA VAL A 118 29.01 -17.98 30.32
C VAL A 118 27.94 -16.92 30.10
N ILE A 119 26.73 -17.18 30.58
CA ILE A 119 25.54 -16.34 30.46
C ILE A 119 25.15 -15.74 31.82
N GLY A 120 24.28 -14.73 31.84
CA GLY A 120 23.80 -14.10 33.07
C GLY A 120 24.77 -13.08 33.66
N LEU A 121 25.64 -12.51 32.81
CA LEU A 121 26.58 -11.46 33.19
C LEU A 121 25.89 -10.08 33.20
N GLU A 122 26.46 -9.12 33.91
CA GLU A 122 26.06 -7.72 33.89
C GLU A 122 26.66 -7.01 32.67
N ALA A 123 25.89 -6.08 32.10
CA ALA A 123 26.34 -5.26 30.98
C ALA A 123 27.43 -4.28 31.38
N ASP A 124 28.22 -3.83 30.40
CA ASP A 124 29.36 -2.90 30.57
C ASP A 124 30.38 -3.29 31.66
N THR A 125 30.43 -4.56 32.04
CA THR A 125 31.19 -5.03 33.20
C THR A 125 32.42 -5.81 32.74
N ARG A 126 33.56 -5.56 33.41
CA ARG A 126 34.82 -6.28 33.12
C ARG A 126 34.83 -7.59 33.89
N TYR A 127 35.06 -8.69 33.18
CA TYR A 127 35.23 -10.03 33.72
C TYR A 127 36.61 -10.55 33.34
N ASP A 128 37.34 -11.10 34.29
CA ASP A 128 38.56 -11.86 34.05
C ASP A 128 38.22 -13.37 34.02
N TRP A 129 38.85 -14.10 33.13
CA TRP A 129 38.56 -15.51 32.91
C TRP A 129 39.83 -16.34 32.99
N THR A 130 39.73 -17.48 33.68
CA THR A 130 40.76 -18.52 33.69
C THR A 130 40.10 -19.89 33.55
N VAL A 131 40.85 -20.86 33.03
CA VAL A 131 40.37 -22.24 32.85
C VAL A 131 41.35 -23.22 33.49
N PHE A 132 40.81 -24.24 34.15
CA PHE A 132 41.56 -25.33 34.78
C PHE A 132 41.13 -26.65 34.15
N ALA A 133 42.06 -27.59 33.97
CA ALA A 133 41.77 -28.95 33.54
C ALA A 133 41.74 -29.90 34.74
N ARG A 134 40.92 -30.95 34.67
CA ARG A 134 40.83 -32.03 35.68
C ARG A 134 41.01 -33.38 35.00
N ASP A 135 41.65 -34.32 35.70
CA ASP A 135 41.75 -35.72 35.27
C ASP A 135 40.71 -36.60 35.99
N ALA A 136 40.77 -37.92 35.74
CA ALA A 136 39.90 -38.91 36.40
C ALA A 136 40.27 -39.13 37.88
N ALA A 137 41.48 -38.72 38.27
CA ALA A 137 41.87 -38.59 39.67
C ALA A 137 41.37 -37.22 40.20
N PRO A 138 41.45 -36.93 41.51
CA PRO A 138 41.09 -35.62 42.03
C PRO A 138 42.18 -34.55 41.78
N ASN A 139 42.94 -34.64 40.68
CA ASN A 139 43.99 -33.66 40.38
C ASN A 139 43.46 -32.52 39.49
N VAL A 140 43.95 -31.31 39.74
CA VAL A 140 43.58 -30.10 38.99
C VAL A 140 44.85 -29.42 38.48
N SER A 141 44.84 -28.98 37.22
CA SER A 141 45.97 -28.27 36.62
C SER A 141 46.25 -26.93 37.31
N ARG A 142 47.36 -26.26 36.94
CA ARG A 142 47.44 -24.80 37.15
C ARG A 142 46.48 -24.08 36.21
N ALA A 143 46.16 -22.82 36.51
CA ALA A 143 45.33 -21.97 35.66
C ALA A 143 45.96 -21.74 34.28
N SER A 144 45.11 -21.55 33.27
CA SER A 144 45.48 -21.00 31.96
C SER A 144 46.02 -19.56 32.06
N ASN A 145 46.36 -18.95 30.92
CA ASN A 145 46.46 -17.49 30.83
C ASN A 145 45.11 -16.84 31.20
N SER A 146 45.16 -15.60 31.70
CA SER A 146 43.96 -14.81 31.99
C SER A 146 43.51 -14.01 30.77
N VAL A 147 42.20 -13.90 30.57
CA VAL A 147 41.59 -13.03 29.56
C VAL A 147 40.60 -12.10 30.23
N VAL A 148 40.74 -10.80 30.00
CA VAL A 148 39.78 -9.80 30.47
C VAL A 148 38.85 -9.41 29.34
N VAL A 149 37.55 -9.62 29.53
CA VAL A 149 36.48 -9.25 28.58
C VAL A 149 35.53 -8.28 29.26
N ARG A 150 35.28 -7.13 28.62
CA ARG A 150 34.16 -6.25 28.99
C ARG A 150 32.94 -6.63 28.17
N THR A 151 31.86 -7.05 28.84
CA THR A 151 30.54 -7.25 28.21
C THR A 151 30.09 -5.97 27.52
N GLU A 152 29.22 -6.10 26.53
CA GLU A 152 28.71 -4.94 25.81
C GLU A 152 27.86 -4.07 26.73
N SER A 153 27.83 -2.76 26.47
CA SER A 153 27.00 -1.82 27.22
C SER A 153 25.56 -1.92 26.69
N VAL A 154 24.56 -1.89 27.59
CA VAL A 154 23.18 -1.64 27.15
C VAL A 154 23.14 -0.21 26.63
N VAL A 155 22.78 -0.03 25.35
CA VAL A 155 22.50 1.30 24.81
C VAL A 155 21.20 1.76 25.45
N LEU A 156 21.33 2.60 26.49
CA LEU A 156 20.18 3.19 27.18
C LEU A 156 19.79 4.42 26.38
N ASP A 157 18.88 4.24 25.44
CA ASP A 157 18.36 5.36 24.66
C ASP A 157 17.38 6.17 25.51
N ASN A 158 17.81 7.37 25.88
CA ASN A 158 17.03 8.33 26.65
C ASN A 158 16.71 9.60 25.85
N GLU A 159 17.05 9.62 24.56
CA GLU A 159 16.69 10.71 23.67
C GLU A 159 15.32 10.40 23.08
N SER A 160 14.44 11.40 22.99
CA SER A 160 13.15 11.21 22.37
C SER A 160 13.25 11.52 20.88
N PRO A 161 12.50 10.83 20.00
CA PRO A 161 12.48 11.16 18.59
C PRO A 161 12.05 12.60 18.33
N THR A 162 12.41 13.13 17.17
CA THR A 162 11.86 14.41 16.69
C THR A 162 10.34 14.30 16.44
N ALA A 163 9.63 15.42 16.54
CA ALA A 163 8.20 15.43 16.23
C ALA A 163 7.97 15.11 14.74
N PRO A 164 6.98 14.28 14.38
CA PRO A 164 6.57 14.14 12.99
C PRO A 164 6.12 15.50 12.44
N VAL A 165 6.52 15.81 11.20
CA VAL A 165 6.16 17.06 10.53
C VAL A 165 5.27 16.78 9.31
N ASN A 166 4.65 17.82 8.77
CA ASN A 166 3.86 17.75 7.53
C ASN A 166 2.73 16.70 7.60
N VAL A 167 2.05 16.63 8.76
CA VAL A 167 0.85 15.81 8.93
C VAL A 167 -0.24 16.35 8.02
N ARG A 168 -0.78 15.49 7.16
CA ARG A 168 -1.73 15.87 6.11
C ARG A 168 -2.76 14.78 5.88
N VAL A 169 -3.94 15.20 5.43
CA VAL A 169 -5.01 14.30 5.00
C VAL A 169 -4.73 13.82 3.59
N THR A 170 -4.76 12.51 3.37
CA THR A 170 -4.51 11.87 2.07
C THR A 170 -5.73 11.19 1.48
N GLY A 171 -6.81 11.06 2.25
CA GLY A 171 -8.07 10.48 1.79
C GLY A 171 -9.17 10.64 2.83
N ARG A 172 -10.42 10.58 2.38
CA ARG A 172 -11.60 10.69 3.22
C ARG A 172 -12.66 9.70 2.75
N SER A 173 -13.37 9.12 3.70
CA SER A 173 -14.64 8.43 3.46
C SER A 173 -15.70 9.01 4.41
N PRO A 174 -16.97 8.60 4.32
CA PRO A 174 -17.99 9.01 5.29
C PRO A 174 -17.62 8.69 6.74
N THR A 175 -16.79 7.67 6.96
CA THR A 175 -16.48 7.19 8.32
C THR A 175 -14.99 7.09 8.62
N SER A 176 -14.13 7.59 7.74
CA SER A 176 -12.68 7.51 7.92
C SER A 176 -11.92 8.69 7.32
N VAL A 177 -10.74 8.92 7.85
CA VAL A 177 -9.74 9.87 7.35
C VAL A 177 -8.41 9.15 7.25
N SER A 178 -7.80 9.20 6.07
CA SER A 178 -6.41 8.74 5.85
C SER A 178 -5.45 9.90 6.07
N LEU A 179 -4.38 9.64 6.82
CA LEU A 179 -3.35 10.59 7.21
C LEU A 179 -1.99 10.09 6.73
N ALA A 180 -1.13 11.03 6.34
CA ALA A 180 0.29 10.79 6.13
C ALA A 180 1.12 11.90 6.77
N TRP A 181 2.38 11.62 7.06
CA TRP A 181 3.34 12.55 7.64
C TRP A 181 4.75 12.24 7.15
N ASP A 182 5.70 13.13 7.46
CA ASP A 182 7.11 12.90 7.16
C ASP A 182 7.78 12.22 8.36
N ALA A 183 8.77 11.38 8.08
CA ALA A 183 9.39 10.53 9.09
C ALA A 183 10.10 11.36 10.18
N ALA A 184 9.87 10.99 11.44
CA ALA A 184 10.68 11.45 12.55
C ALA A 184 12.07 10.81 12.51
N THR A 185 13.04 11.47 13.14
CA THR A 185 14.41 11.01 13.26
C THR A 185 14.76 10.80 14.72
N ASP A 186 15.61 9.84 14.98
CA ASP A 186 16.09 9.51 16.31
C ASP A 186 17.53 8.97 16.21
N ASN A 187 18.27 8.98 17.32
CA ASN A 187 19.68 8.56 17.37
C ASN A 187 19.84 7.02 17.29
N VAL A 188 18.85 6.24 17.74
CA VAL A 188 18.83 4.76 17.71
C VAL A 188 17.76 4.25 16.75
N GLY A 189 16.68 5.01 16.57
CA GLY A 189 15.72 4.83 15.48
C GLY A 189 14.26 4.82 15.94
N VAL A 190 13.41 5.33 15.06
CA VAL A 190 11.94 5.34 15.28
C VAL A 190 11.36 3.98 14.93
N THR A 191 10.59 3.41 15.86
CA THR A 191 9.96 2.09 15.70
C THR A 191 8.46 2.16 15.37
N GLY A 192 7.81 3.31 15.61
CA GLY A 192 6.42 3.51 15.23
C GLY A 192 5.88 4.90 15.55
N TYR A 193 4.61 5.11 15.26
CA TYR A 193 3.89 6.36 15.45
C TYR A 193 2.56 6.13 16.16
N LEU A 194 2.21 7.03 17.07
CA LEU A 194 0.95 7.02 17.81
C LEU A 194 0.04 8.14 17.30
N VAL A 195 -1.14 7.77 16.82
CA VAL A 195 -2.09 8.68 16.17
C VAL A 195 -3.19 9.07 17.15
N HIS A 196 -3.44 10.36 17.27
CA HIS A 196 -4.40 10.94 18.21
C HIS A 196 -5.51 11.68 17.48
N ARG A 197 -6.73 11.57 18.00
CA ARG A 197 -7.94 12.28 17.57
C ARG A 197 -8.50 13.03 18.76
N ASP A 198 -8.64 14.35 18.64
CA ASP A 198 -9.12 15.25 19.68
C ASP A 198 -8.37 15.06 21.02
N GLY A 199 -7.07 14.80 20.93
CA GLY A 199 -6.18 14.57 22.08
C GLY A 199 -6.18 13.13 22.63
N ALA A 200 -7.05 12.23 22.16
CA ALA A 200 -7.08 10.83 22.57
C ALA A 200 -6.37 9.93 21.54
N GLN A 201 -5.52 9.01 21.99
CA GLN A 201 -4.90 8.03 21.09
C GLN A 201 -5.96 7.11 20.49
N VAL A 202 -5.99 7.01 19.17
CA VAL A 202 -6.96 6.19 18.41
C VAL A 202 -6.31 5.07 17.61
N GLY A 203 -4.98 5.09 17.44
CA GLY A 203 -4.27 4.06 16.71
C GLY A 203 -2.75 4.18 16.82
N ALA A 204 -2.08 3.22 16.19
CA ALA A 204 -0.64 3.21 15.98
C ALA A 204 -0.32 2.84 14.52
N ALA A 205 0.85 3.23 14.04
CA ALA A 205 1.32 2.90 12.70
C ALA A 205 2.82 2.59 12.72
N ASP A 206 3.22 1.54 12.01
CA ASP A 206 4.63 1.13 11.86
C ASP A 206 5.36 1.91 10.75
N GLY A 207 4.64 2.80 10.06
CA GLY A 207 5.13 3.65 8.98
C GLY A 207 4.53 5.05 9.04
N THR A 208 4.72 5.84 8.00
CA THR A 208 4.38 7.26 8.00
C THR A 208 2.99 7.60 7.47
N ALA A 209 2.06 6.64 7.53
CA ALA A 209 0.67 6.82 7.13
C ALA A 209 -0.26 5.88 7.89
N THR A 210 -1.52 6.29 8.07
CA THR A 210 -2.58 5.45 8.65
C THR A 210 -3.96 5.89 8.20
N THR A 211 -4.97 5.06 8.47
CA THR A 211 -6.39 5.43 8.29
C THR A 211 -7.11 5.32 9.62
N VAL A 212 -7.70 6.43 10.09
CA VAL A 212 -8.55 6.45 11.28
C VAL A 212 -10.00 6.21 10.85
N THR A 213 -10.61 5.15 11.36
CA THR A 213 -12.00 4.74 11.06
C THR A 213 -12.95 5.02 12.22
N GLY A 214 -14.26 4.76 12.03
CA GLY A 214 -15.26 4.95 13.07
C GLY A 214 -15.55 6.43 13.39
N LEU A 215 -15.39 7.29 12.39
CA LEU A 215 -15.67 8.71 12.48
C LEU A 215 -17.10 8.99 12.00
N ALA A 216 -17.73 10.05 12.51
CA ALA A 216 -19.01 10.53 12.00
C ALA A 216 -18.79 11.49 10.82
N ALA A 217 -19.52 11.29 9.73
CA ALA A 217 -19.50 12.17 8.56
C ALA A 217 -19.87 13.62 8.93
N GLY A 218 -19.28 14.59 8.24
CA GLY A 218 -19.55 16.02 8.44
C GLY A 218 -19.03 16.59 9.77
N THR A 219 -18.42 15.78 10.63
CA THR A 219 -17.87 16.22 11.92
C THR A 219 -16.39 16.54 11.77
N GLY A 220 -15.96 17.74 12.16
CA GLY A 220 -14.53 18.10 12.18
C GLY A 220 -13.80 17.44 13.35
N TYR A 221 -12.75 16.68 13.05
CA TYR A 221 -11.85 16.08 14.04
C TYR A 221 -10.46 16.69 13.93
N ARG A 222 -9.78 16.89 15.07
CA ARG A 222 -8.36 17.28 15.12
C ARG A 222 -7.47 16.05 15.22
N PHE A 223 -6.51 15.93 14.30
CA PHE A 223 -5.56 14.83 14.30
C PHE A 223 -4.14 15.32 14.56
N SER A 224 -3.41 14.59 15.40
CA SER A 224 -1.98 14.79 15.65
C SER A 224 -1.27 13.45 15.79
N VAL A 225 0.04 13.45 15.53
CA VAL A 225 0.87 12.24 15.53
C VAL A 225 2.12 12.50 16.36
N ARG A 226 2.62 11.47 17.05
CA ARG A 226 3.93 11.48 17.70
C ARG A 226 4.67 10.17 17.43
N ALA A 227 5.98 10.23 17.36
CA ALA A 227 6.85 9.08 17.13
C ALA A 227 7.21 8.37 18.45
N GLN A 228 7.57 7.09 18.34
CA GLN A 228 8.06 6.24 19.41
C GLN A 228 9.32 5.47 18.96
N ASP A 229 10.34 5.40 19.80
CA ASP A 229 11.55 4.60 19.57
C ASP A 229 11.48 3.21 20.23
N ALA A 230 12.56 2.43 20.13
CA ALA A 230 12.66 1.08 20.69
C ALA A 230 12.73 1.05 22.23
N ALA A 231 13.19 2.13 22.87
CA ALA A 231 13.22 2.29 24.32
C ALA A 231 11.88 2.78 24.88
N GLY A 232 10.95 3.17 24.00
CA GLY A 232 9.62 3.65 24.33
C GLY A 232 9.54 5.15 24.61
N ASN A 233 10.59 5.93 24.30
CA ASN A 233 10.49 7.39 24.42
C ASN A 233 9.57 7.95 23.34
N LEU A 234 8.92 9.07 23.64
CA LEU A 234 7.87 9.66 22.80
C LEU A 234 8.26 11.07 22.41
N SER A 235 8.15 11.37 21.12
CA SER A 235 8.36 12.73 20.62
C SER A 235 7.29 13.70 21.15
N PRO A 236 7.52 15.02 21.03
CA PRO A 236 6.43 15.97 21.01
C PRO A 236 5.40 15.62 19.92
N PHE A 237 4.18 16.15 20.06
CA PHE A 237 3.18 16.04 18.99
C PHE A 237 3.60 16.85 17.76
N SER A 238 3.16 16.38 16.60
CA SER A 238 3.10 17.18 15.38
C SER A 238 2.17 18.39 15.54
N ASP A 239 2.20 19.29 14.56
CA ASP A 239 1.08 20.20 14.32
C ASP A 239 -0.22 19.42 14.09
N GLU A 240 -1.35 20.02 14.46
CA GLU A 240 -2.67 19.44 14.25
C GLU A 240 -3.16 19.66 12.83
N VAL A 241 -3.81 18.64 12.25
CA VAL A 241 -4.62 18.78 11.04
C VAL A 241 -6.09 18.58 11.38
N ILE A 242 -6.94 19.51 10.93
CA ILE A 242 -8.40 19.36 11.03
C ILE A 242 -8.88 18.63 9.79
N ALA A 243 -9.59 17.52 9.99
CA ALA A 243 -10.21 16.78 8.91
C ALA A 243 -11.68 16.52 9.21
N VAL A 244 -12.51 16.71 8.19
CA VAL A 244 -13.92 16.36 8.21
C VAL A 244 -14.05 15.07 7.38
N PRO A 245 -14.36 13.91 7.99
CA PRO A 245 -14.76 12.72 7.25
C PRO A 245 -15.96 13.09 6.41
N GLY A 246 -15.81 12.86 5.11
CA GLY A 246 -16.59 13.55 4.10
C GLY A 246 -15.79 13.52 2.81
N GLY A 247 -16.30 12.73 1.87
CA GLY A 247 -15.68 12.36 0.60
C GLY A 247 -16.59 11.39 -0.18
N THR A 248 -17.88 11.43 0.14
CA THR A 248 -18.98 11.07 -0.76
C THR A 248 -19.80 12.34 -0.84
N ALA A 249 -20.30 12.65 -2.03
CA ALA A 249 -21.30 13.68 -2.21
C ALA A 249 -22.36 13.67 -1.09
N PRO A 250 -22.82 14.85 -0.61
CA PRO A 250 -23.94 14.95 0.32
C PRO A 250 -25.09 14.01 -0.09
N ALA A 251 -25.73 13.33 0.86
CA ALA A 251 -26.84 12.46 0.52
C ALA A 251 -27.97 13.29 -0.11
N GLY A 252 -28.50 12.82 -1.24
CA GLY A 252 -29.52 13.53 -1.99
C GLY A 252 -29.28 13.46 -3.49
N GLU A 253 -30.17 14.12 -4.20
CA GLU A 253 -30.14 14.25 -5.65
C GLU A 253 -29.20 15.42 -6.03
N PRO A 254 -28.07 15.14 -6.70
CA PRO A 254 -27.14 16.17 -7.14
C PRO A 254 -27.74 16.96 -8.30
N GLU A 255 -27.71 18.29 -8.17
CA GLU A 255 -28.16 19.26 -9.16
C GLU A 255 -26.97 20.10 -9.65
N LEU A 256 -26.91 20.41 -10.96
CA LEU A 256 -25.84 21.26 -11.48
C LEU A 256 -26.19 22.74 -11.32
N GLY A 257 -25.34 23.46 -10.61
CA GLY A 257 -25.46 24.87 -10.27
C GLY A 257 -24.65 25.79 -11.18
N ALA A 258 -23.99 26.77 -10.55
CA ALA A 258 -23.23 27.78 -11.25
C ALA A 258 -22.04 27.19 -12.03
N VAL A 259 -21.71 27.83 -13.15
CA VAL A 259 -20.60 27.42 -14.01
C VAL A 259 -19.60 28.56 -14.10
N THR A 260 -18.32 28.25 -13.86
CA THR A 260 -17.22 29.19 -14.02
C THR A 260 -16.16 28.63 -14.97
N ALA A 261 -15.56 29.48 -15.80
CA ALA A 261 -14.45 29.06 -16.65
C ALA A 261 -13.16 29.04 -15.84
N LEU A 262 -12.60 27.86 -15.61
CA LEU A 262 -11.27 27.71 -15.01
C LEU A 262 -10.19 28.08 -16.01
N ARG A 263 -10.42 27.72 -17.28
CA ARG A 263 -9.49 28.02 -18.36
C ARG A 263 -10.22 28.19 -19.68
N GLU A 264 -9.80 29.19 -20.43
CA GLU A 264 -10.13 29.39 -21.84
C GLU A 264 -8.83 29.32 -22.66
N GLY A 265 -8.94 29.21 -23.98
CA GLY A 265 -7.74 29.23 -24.80
C GLY A 265 -7.06 27.87 -24.96
N THR A 266 -7.78 26.76 -24.78
CA THR A 266 -7.17 25.41 -24.77
C THR A 266 -7.33 24.69 -26.11
N ASP A 267 -6.39 23.82 -26.43
CA ASP A 267 -6.46 22.96 -27.62
C ASP A 267 -7.15 21.63 -27.27
N VAL A 268 -8.37 21.42 -27.76
CA VAL A 268 -9.23 20.23 -27.54
C VAL A 268 -8.91 19.45 -26.26
N PRO A 269 -9.29 19.96 -25.07
CA PRO A 269 -9.07 19.32 -23.79
C PRO A 269 -9.88 18.02 -23.71
N TRP A 270 -9.21 16.90 -23.95
CA TRP A 270 -9.85 15.61 -24.16
C TRP A 270 -10.00 14.83 -22.88
N GLY A 271 -8.90 14.52 -22.20
CA GLY A 271 -8.88 13.77 -20.94
C GLY A 271 -8.70 14.71 -19.75
N LEU A 272 -9.21 14.30 -18.59
CA LEU A 272 -9.11 15.03 -17.33
C LEU A 272 -8.95 13.99 -16.22
N ALA A 273 -7.93 14.14 -15.37
CA ALA A 273 -7.72 13.26 -14.22
C ALA A 273 -7.15 14.04 -13.03
N PHE A 274 -7.78 13.91 -11.87
CA PHE A 274 -7.39 14.67 -10.68
C PHE A 274 -6.15 14.10 -9.99
N LEU A 275 -5.28 15.01 -9.56
CA LEU A 275 -4.16 14.75 -8.67
C LEU A 275 -4.62 14.90 -7.20
N PRO A 276 -3.92 14.28 -6.23
CA PRO A 276 -4.31 14.33 -4.82
C PRO A 276 -4.40 15.74 -4.21
N ASP A 277 -3.75 16.73 -4.81
CA ASP A 277 -3.80 18.12 -4.33
C ASP A 277 -4.97 18.94 -4.89
N GLY A 278 -5.84 18.35 -5.70
CA GLY A 278 -7.03 18.99 -6.27
C GLY A 278 -6.79 19.65 -7.63
N SER A 279 -5.55 19.72 -8.11
CA SER A 279 -5.31 20.06 -9.53
C SER A 279 -5.61 18.86 -10.43
N ALA A 280 -5.86 19.10 -11.72
CA ALA A 280 -6.09 18.05 -12.71
C ALA A 280 -5.00 18.02 -13.78
N LEU A 281 -4.64 16.83 -14.25
CA LEU A 281 -3.98 16.65 -15.53
C LEU A 281 -5.02 16.73 -16.65
N VAL A 282 -4.74 17.53 -17.66
CA VAL A 282 -5.58 17.71 -18.85
C VAL A 282 -4.75 17.38 -20.08
N SER A 283 -5.25 16.49 -20.92
CA SER A 283 -4.64 16.19 -22.22
C SER A 283 -5.22 17.07 -23.32
N GLU A 284 -4.36 17.58 -24.19
CA GLU A 284 -4.73 18.34 -25.39
C GLU A 284 -4.54 17.46 -26.62
N ARG A 285 -5.64 17.16 -27.32
CA ARG A 285 -5.68 16.13 -28.36
C ARG A 285 -4.73 16.42 -29.51
N GLU A 286 -4.70 17.65 -30.02
CA GLU A 286 -4.02 18.01 -31.26
C GLU A 286 -2.64 18.63 -31.02
N ALA A 287 -2.46 19.30 -29.88
CA ALA A 287 -1.17 19.75 -29.39
C ALA A 287 -0.28 18.59 -28.91
N PHE A 288 -0.87 17.42 -28.65
CA PHE A 288 -0.22 16.22 -28.12
C PHE A 288 0.48 16.44 -26.78
N THR A 289 -0.01 17.38 -25.99
CA THR A 289 0.54 17.71 -24.67
C THR A 289 -0.37 17.29 -23.54
N ILE A 290 0.21 17.20 -22.36
CA ILE A 290 -0.52 17.17 -21.10
C ILE A 290 -0.06 18.38 -20.29
N TYR A 291 -1.01 19.06 -19.68
CA TYR A 291 -0.75 20.12 -18.71
C TYR A 291 -1.49 19.84 -17.41
N ARG A 292 -0.97 20.42 -16.33
CA ARG A 292 -1.61 20.44 -15.03
C ARG A 292 -2.37 21.75 -14.89
N LEU A 293 -3.64 21.67 -14.53
CA LEU A 293 -4.53 22.79 -14.27
C LEU A 293 -4.88 22.82 -12.79
N THR A 294 -4.57 23.92 -12.13
CA THR A 294 -4.94 24.12 -10.72
C THR A 294 -6.37 24.66 -10.59
N PRO A 295 -7.03 24.51 -9.43
CA PRO A 295 -8.39 25.04 -9.20
C PRO A 295 -8.52 26.56 -9.39
N ASP A 296 -7.43 27.32 -9.25
CA ASP A 296 -7.39 28.76 -9.55
C ASP A 296 -7.13 29.08 -11.04
N GLY A 297 -7.13 28.07 -11.93
CA GLY A 297 -7.02 28.24 -13.38
C GLY A 297 -5.59 28.34 -13.93
N ARG A 298 -4.57 28.13 -13.09
CA ARG A 298 -3.17 28.20 -13.51
C ARG A 298 -2.76 26.92 -14.26
N ARG A 299 -2.28 27.10 -15.49
CA ARG A 299 -1.73 26.05 -16.35
C ARG A 299 -0.23 25.88 -16.10
N ILE A 300 0.21 24.65 -15.90
CA ILE A 300 1.61 24.23 -15.80
C ILE A 300 1.81 23.14 -16.85
N GLU A 301 2.68 23.37 -17.82
CA GLU A 301 2.97 22.34 -18.83
C GLU A 301 3.73 21.18 -18.21
N VAL A 302 3.25 19.95 -18.40
CA VAL A 302 3.88 18.75 -17.80
C VAL A 302 4.56 17.85 -18.83
N GLY A 303 4.29 18.03 -20.12
CA GLY A 303 5.10 17.47 -21.21
C GLY A 303 4.29 17.06 -22.43
N THR A 304 5.02 16.76 -23.51
CA THR A 304 4.50 16.19 -24.76
C THR A 304 4.51 14.66 -24.69
N VAL A 305 3.46 14.01 -25.19
CA VAL A 305 3.37 12.55 -25.25
C VAL A 305 4.24 12.02 -26.40
N PRO A 306 5.29 11.21 -26.12
CA PRO A 306 6.20 10.78 -27.17
C PRO A 306 5.54 9.91 -28.24
N GLY A 307 5.79 10.23 -29.51
CA GLY A 307 5.27 9.44 -30.65
C GLY A 307 3.76 9.56 -30.87
N ALA A 308 3.09 10.49 -30.20
CA ALA A 308 1.70 10.82 -30.47
C ALA A 308 1.53 11.38 -31.90
N GLN A 309 0.41 11.04 -32.52
CA GLN A 309 0.05 11.43 -33.87
C GLN A 309 -1.44 11.73 -33.95
N GLY A 310 -1.82 12.66 -34.82
CA GLY A 310 -3.21 12.85 -35.22
C GLY A 310 -3.63 11.83 -36.28
N THR A 311 -4.91 11.89 -36.64
CA THR A 311 -5.51 11.10 -37.74
C THR A 311 -6.33 11.97 -38.69
N ASP A 312 -6.09 13.29 -38.68
CA ASP A 312 -6.93 14.31 -39.34
C ASP A 312 -8.42 14.17 -38.95
N GLY A 313 -8.66 13.82 -37.68
CA GLY A 313 -9.96 13.49 -37.12
C GLY A 313 -9.85 13.25 -35.61
N GLU A 314 -10.44 12.17 -35.11
CA GLU A 314 -10.63 11.94 -33.67
C GLU A 314 -9.38 11.44 -32.92
N GLY A 315 -8.31 11.07 -33.61
CA GLY A 315 -7.07 10.56 -33.01
C GLY A 315 -6.15 11.66 -32.49
N GLY A 316 -5.32 11.33 -31.50
CA GLY A 316 -4.41 12.26 -30.83
C GLY A 316 -4.06 11.79 -29.42
N VAL A 317 -3.84 12.71 -28.48
CA VAL A 317 -3.75 12.38 -27.05
C VAL A 317 -5.15 12.44 -26.43
N LEU A 318 -5.66 11.31 -25.96
CA LEU A 318 -7.06 11.14 -25.54
C LEU A 318 -7.14 11.01 -24.02
N GLY A 319 -7.61 9.87 -23.49
CA GLY A 319 -7.79 9.69 -22.05
C GLY A 319 -6.48 9.82 -21.28
N VAL A 320 -6.55 10.50 -20.14
CA VAL A 320 -5.53 10.49 -19.10
C VAL A 320 -6.18 9.94 -17.84
N GLU A 321 -5.41 9.18 -17.06
CA GLU A 321 -5.85 8.65 -15.78
C GLU A 321 -4.67 8.62 -14.81
N VAL A 322 -4.95 8.80 -13.52
CA VAL A 322 -3.96 8.89 -12.45
C VAL A 322 -4.03 7.63 -11.59
N SER A 323 -2.88 7.11 -11.16
CA SER A 323 -2.84 5.94 -10.29
C SER A 323 -3.64 6.17 -8.99
N PRO A 324 -4.44 5.21 -8.53
CA PRO A 324 -5.09 5.28 -7.22
C PRO A 324 -4.07 5.40 -6.07
N THR A 325 -2.82 4.98 -6.30
CA THR A 325 -1.69 5.13 -5.39
C THR A 325 -0.69 6.21 -5.82
N PHE A 326 -1.16 7.22 -6.57
CA PHE A 326 -0.32 8.28 -7.15
C PHE A 326 0.59 8.98 -6.14
N ALA A 327 0.11 9.22 -4.91
CA ALA A 327 0.92 9.84 -3.88
C ALA A 327 2.21 9.04 -3.55
N ALA A 328 2.21 7.73 -3.78
CA ALA A 328 3.36 6.86 -3.58
C ALA A 328 4.13 6.60 -4.89
N ASP A 329 3.44 6.43 -6.01
CA ASP A 329 4.04 5.95 -7.26
C ASP A 329 4.18 7.01 -8.35
N GLY A 330 3.51 8.17 -8.24
CA GLY A 330 3.50 9.23 -9.24
C GLY A 330 3.05 8.79 -10.64
N LEU A 331 2.35 7.66 -10.80
CA LEU A 331 2.08 7.06 -12.10
C LEU A 331 0.88 7.70 -12.79
N VAL A 332 1.06 8.00 -14.07
CA VAL A 332 0.04 8.57 -14.98
C VAL A 332 -0.09 7.66 -16.20
N PHE A 333 -1.33 7.44 -16.63
CA PHE A 333 -1.70 6.58 -17.74
C PHE A 333 -2.32 7.43 -18.83
N VAL A 334 -1.91 7.19 -20.08
CA VAL A 334 -2.33 8.01 -21.21
C VAL A 334 -2.68 7.12 -22.38
N TYR A 335 -3.90 7.26 -22.89
CA TYR A 335 -4.33 6.68 -24.15
C TYR A 335 -3.98 7.67 -25.26
N HIS A 336 -3.24 7.22 -26.28
CA HIS A 336 -2.98 8.07 -27.44
C HIS A 336 -2.86 7.27 -28.73
N THR A 337 -3.08 7.98 -29.83
CA THR A 337 -2.82 7.48 -31.16
C THR A 337 -1.33 7.59 -31.50
N ALA A 338 -0.76 6.54 -32.07
CA ALA A 338 0.65 6.44 -32.48
C ALA A 338 0.77 5.85 -33.89
N ALA A 339 1.99 5.69 -34.40
CA ALA A 339 2.24 5.14 -35.73
C ALA A 339 1.61 3.74 -35.93
N GLY A 340 1.75 2.85 -34.94
CA GLY A 340 1.28 1.47 -34.98
C GLY A 340 -0.19 1.25 -34.62
N GLY A 341 -0.96 2.32 -34.39
CA GLY A 341 -2.32 2.25 -33.87
C GLY A 341 -2.46 3.07 -32.59
N ASN A 342 -3.58 2.90 -31.92
CA ASN A 342 -3.79 3.41 -30.57
C ASN A 342 -3.05 2.55 -29.53
N GLN A 343 -2.63 3.17 -28.44
CA GLN A 343 -1.92 2.52 -27.34
C GLN A 343 -2.18 3.23 -26.01
N VAL A 344 -1.97 2.50 -24.91
CA VAL A 344 -1.88 3.06 -23.56
C VAL A 344 -0.42 3.04 -23.14
N VAL A 345 0.07 4.20 -22.72
CA VAL A 345 1.38 4.38 -22.13
C VAL A 345 1.23 4.74 -20.66
N ARG A 346 2.25 4.37 -19.88
CA ARG A 346 2.42 4.76 -18.48
C ARG A 346 3.65 5.65 -18.37
N ALA A 347 3.55 6.72 -17.61
CA ALA A 347 4.63 7.62 -17.25
C ALA A 347 4.63 7.88 -15.74
N ARG A 348 5.66 8.57 -15.25
CA ARG A 348 5.74 9.08 -13.88
C ARG A 348 5.83 10.60 -13.90
N LEU A 349 4.98 11.27 -13.12
CA LEU A 349 5.10 12.70 -12.85
C LEU A 349 6.14 12.91 -11.74
N VAL A 350 7.26 13.56 -12.08
CA VAL A 350 8.35 13.87 -11.15
C VAL A 350 8.54 15.38 -11.14
N GLY A 351 8.23 16.01 -10.00
CA GLY A 351 8.04 17.47 -9.96
C GLY A 351 6.90 17.86 -10.90
N ASP A 352 7.17 18.74 -11.85
CA ASP A 352 6.19 19.18 -12.84
C ASP A 352 6.32 18.48 -14.20
N LEU A 353 7.16 17.44 -14.36
CA LEU A 353 7.42 16.82 -15.67
C LEU A 353 7.08 15.33 -15.71
N LEU A 354 6.43 14.92 -16.79
CA LEU A 354 6.20 13.51 -17.12
C LEU A 354 7.43 12.87 -17.76
N SER A 355 7.86 11.74 -17.22
CA SER A 355 9.03 10.99 -17.68
C SER A 355 8.82 9.48 -17.57
N GLY A 356 9.75 8.68 -18.10
CA GLY A 356 9.71 7.22 -17.94
C GLY A 356 8.60 6.52 -18.75
N TRP A 357 8.23 7.08 -19.90
CA TRP A 357 7.18 6.57 -20.78
C TRP A 357 7.40 5.11 -21.19
N THR A 358 6.39 4.27 -20.94
CA THR A 358 6.38 2.85 -21.27
C THR A 358 5.02 2.47 -21.88
N THR A 359 5.00 1.87 -23.07
CA THR A 359 3.77 1.28 -23.61
C THR A 359 3.39 0.06 -22.78
N ILE A 360 2.18 0.06 -22.21
CA ILE A 360 1.64 -1.04 -21.40
C ILE A 360 0.53 -1.81 -22.11
N LEU A 361 -0.09 -1.21 -23.12
CA LEU A 361 -1.10 -1.86 -23.95
C LEU A 361 -1.06 -1.29 -25.37
N GLY A 362 -1.05 -2.15 -26.38
CA GLY A 362 -1.07 -1.75 -27.79
C GLY A 362 -2.00 -2.64 -28.61
N GLY A 363 -1.85 -2.58 -29.94
CA GLY A 363 -2.61 -3.43 -30.86
C GLY A 363 -4.07 -3.02 -31.04
N MET A 364 -4.43 -1.80 -30.65
CA MET A 364 -5.73 -1.19 -30.96
C MET A 364 -5.57 -0.46 -32.31
N PRO A 365 -6.26 -0.88 -33.39
CA PRO A 365 -6.28 -0.14 -34.65
C PRO A 365 -6.63 1.33 -34.47
N LYS A 366 -6.10 2.19 -35.35
CA LYS A 366 -6.48 3.60 -35.47
C LYS A 366 -7.18 3.87 -36.78
N ASN A 367 -8.03 4.90 -36.80
CA ASN A 367 -8.62 5.45 -38.01
C ASN A 367 -8.85 6.95 -37.79
N ARG A 368 -9.24 7.67 -38.85
CA ARG A 368 -9.73 9.05 -38.75
C ARG A 368 -10.84 9.18 -37.71
N TYR A 369 -11.69 8.15 -37.56
CA TYR A 369 -12.78 8.13 -36.59
C TYR A 369 -12.82 6.82 -35.80
N HIS A 370 -13.47 6.85 -34.64
CA HIS A 370 -13.75 5.71 -33.77
C HIS A 370 -12.49 5.12 -33.10
N ASN A 371 -11.78 5.98 -32.38
CA ASN A 371 -10.60 5.57 -31.61
C ASN A 371 -10.92 5.20 -30.15
N GLY A 372 -12.15 5.43 -29.66
CA GLY A 372 -12.49 5.28 -28.24
C GLY A 372 -11.63 6.18 -27.35
N GLY A 373 -11.02 5.62 -26.32
CA GLY A 373 -9.86 6.24 -25.65
C GLY A 373 -10.07 6.70 -24.21
N ARG A 374 -11.20 6.41 -23.56
CA ARG A 374 -11.39 6.63 -22.12
C ARG A 374 -10.65 5.57 -21.30
N LEU A 375 -10.01 6.02 -20.25
CA LEU A 375 -9.36 5.22 -19.20
C LEU A 375 -10.10 5.43 -17.89
N ARG A 376 -10.29 4.37 -17.08
CA ARG A 376 -10.77 4.47 -15.70
C ARG A 376 -10.22 3.36 -14.81
N PHE A 377 -9.79 3.69 -13.60
CA PHE A 377 -9.47 2.66 -12.60
C PHE A 377 -10.74 2.06 -11.98
N SER A 378 -10.67 0.78 -11.65
CA SER A 378 -11.67 0.17 -10.77
C SER A 378 -11.70 0.87 -9.41
N PRO A 379 -12.84 0.84 -8.68
CA PRO A 379 -12.95 1.49 -7.37
C PRO A 379 -11.93 0.99 -6.33
N ASP A 380 -11.49 -0.27 -6.43
CA ASP A 380 -10.43 -0.85 -5.59
C ASP A 380 -9.01 -0.54 -6.08
N GLY A 381 -8.89 0.17 -7.20
CA GLY A 381 -7.65 0.58 -7.83
C GLY A 381 -6.81 -0.53 -8.47
N ARG A 382 -7.31 -1.77 -8.50
CA ARG A 382 -6.54 -2.94 -8.94
C ARG A 382 -6.43 -3.09 -10.45
N TYR A 383 -7.35 -2.51 -11.20
CA TYR A 383 -7.48 -2.70 -12.63
C TYR A 383 -7.69 -1.38 -13.36
N LEU A 384 -7.05 -1.23 -14.51
CA LEU A 384 -7.31 -0.15 -15.45
C LEU A 384 -8.24 -0.66 -16.54
N PHE A 385 -9.37 0.02 -16.71
CA PHE A 385 -10.31 -0.18 -17.80
C PHE A 385 -9.98 0.76 -18.96
N VAL A 386 -10.03 0.22 -20.18
CA VAL A 386 -9.66 0.93 -21.41
C VAL A 386 -10.77 0.75 -22.43
N SER A 387 -11.41 1.84 -22.82
CA SER A 387 -12.40 1.82 -23.91
C SER A 387 -11.73 2.02 -25.27
N THR A 388 -12.27 1.37 -26.29
CA THR A 388 -11.74 1.43 -27.66
C THR A 388 -12.88 1.56 -28.66
N GLY A 389 -12.59 2.14 -29.82
CA GLY A 389 -13.50 2.13 -30.96
C GLY A 389 -13.16 1.04 -31.97
N ASP A 390 -14.07 0.84 -32.92
CA ASP A 390 -13.97 -0.15 -33.99
C ASP A 390 -13.06 0.28 -35.14
N ALA A 391 -12.49 1.48 -35.07
CA ALA A 391 -11.66 2.09 -36.11
C ALA A 391 -12.32 2.09 -37.51
N GLN A 392 -13.63 2.34 -37.55
CA GLN A 392 -14.51 2.28 -38.73
C GLN A 392 -14.65 0.90 -39.39
N ASN A 393 -14.21 -0.16 -38.71
CA ASN A 393 -14.45 -1.52 -39.16
C ASN A 393 -15.37 -2.22 -38.16
N GLY A 394 -16.68 -2.17 -38.41
CA GLY A 394 -17.68 -2.74 -37.52
C GLY A 394 -17.47 -4.21 -37.19
N SER A 395 -16.87 -4.99 -38.10
CA SER A 395 -16.55 -6.40 -37.83
C SER A 395 -15.59 -6.59 -36.64
N TYR A 396 -14.78 -5.57 -36.32
CA TYR A 396 -13.91 -5.59 -35.15
C TYR A 396 -14.68 -5.66 -33.85
N GLY A 397 -15.89 -5.07 -33.74
CA GLY A 397 -16.72 -5.16 -32.55
C GLY A 397 -16.92 -6.61 -32.08
N GLN A 398 -17.27 -7.50 -33.02
CA GLN A 398 -17.50 -8.92 -32.76
C GLN A 398 -16.23 -9.78 -32.74
N ASN A 399 -15.15 -9.34 -33.37
CA ASN A 399 -13.90 -10.10 -33.43
C ASN A 399 -13.15 -10.05 -32.09
N LEU A 400 -12.96 -11.21 -31.45
CA LEU A 400 -12.25 -11.36 -30.17
C LEU A 400 -10.72 -11.47 -30.31
N ASP A 401 -10.18 -11.47 -31.52
CA ASP A 401 -8.74 -11.48 -31.81
C ASP A 401 -8.16 -10.07 -32.03
N THR A 402 -8.95 -9.04 -31.80
CA THR A 402 -8.55 -7.63 -31.84
C THR A 402 -9.01 -6.89 -30.59
N ASN A 403 -8.27 -5.84 -30.22
CA ASN A 403 -8.62 -4.94 -29.14
C ASN A 403 -9.56 -3.80 -29.59
N ALA A 404 -9.93 -3.69 -30.88
CA ALA A 404 -10.87 -2.69 -31.37
C ALA A 404 -12.34 -3.04 -31.07
N GLY A 405 -13.16 -2.03 -30.76
CA GLY A 405 -14.58 -2.20 -30.45
C GLY A 405 -14.82 -3.00 -29.17
N LYS A 406 -14.05 -2.69 -28.13
CA LYS A 406 -14.00 -3.37 -26.83
C LYS A 406 -13.99 -2.39 -25.67
N ILE A 407 -14.41 -2.86 -24.51
CA ILE A 407 -13.86 -2.39 -23.23
C ILE A 407 -12.89 -3.46 -22.73
N LEU A 408 -11.69 -3.03 -22.36
CA LEU A 408 -10.58 -3.88 -21.93
C LEU A 408 -10.33 -3.68 -20.43
N ARG A 409 -9.78 -4.69 -19.76
CA ARG A 409 -9.36 -4.67 -18.36
C ARG A 409 -7.94 -5.24 -18.24
N ILE A 410 -7.02 -4.44 -17.72
CA ILE A 410 -5.60 -4.79 -17.50
C ILE A 410 -5.16 -4.43 -16.08
N HIS A 411 -4.04 -4.99 -15.63
CA HIS A 411 -3.33 -4.47 -14.47
C HIS A 411 -2.61 -3.15 -14.78
N PRO A 412 -2.23 -2.34 -13.78
CA PRO A 412 -1.49 -1.09 -13.98
C PRO A 412 -0.10 -1.26 -14.64
N ASP A 413 0.41 -2.47 -14.74
CA ASP A 413 1.64 -2.80 -15.47
C ASP A 413 1.42 -3.29 -16.90
N GLY A 414 0.16 -3.38 -17.35
CA GLY A 414 -0.22 -3.90 -18.66
C GLY A 414 -0.42 -5.41 -18.71
N SER A 415 -0.12 -6.14 -17.63
CA SER A 415 -0.38 -7.58 -17.59
C SER A 415 -1.88 -7.86 -17.59
N ILE A 416 -2.26 -9.00 -18.18
CA ILE A 416 -3.66 -9.39 -18.37
C ILE A 416 -4.13 -10.18 -17.14
N PRO A 417 -5.19 -9.75 -16.44
CA PRO A 417 -5.76 -10.50 -15.33
C PRO A 417 -6.20 -11.90 -15.75
N ALA A 418 -5.80 -12.91 -14.97
CA ALA A 418 -6.13 -14.31 -15.26
C ALA A 418 -7.64 -14.62 -15.21
N ASP A 419 -8.40 -13.79 -14.49
CA ASP A 419 -9.85 -13.87 -14.36
C ASP A 419 -10.59 -13.02 -15.41
N ASN A 420 -9.94 -12.55 -16.47
CA ASN A 420 -10.65 -11.96 -17.62
C ASN A 420 -11.57 -13.01 -18.29
N PRO A 421 -12.69 -12.59 -18.91
CA PRO A 421 -13.67 -13.51 -19.50
C PRO A 421 -13.12 -14.31 -20.68
N PHE A 422 -12.10 -13.79 -21.36
CA PHE A 422 -11.47 -14.46 -22.48
C PHE A 422 -9.99 -14.74 -22.15
N PRO A 423 -9.57 -16.02 -22.09
CA PRO A 423 -8.23 -16.39 -21.64
C PRO A 423 -7.11 -15.69 -22.41
N GLY A 424 -6.18 -15.07 -21.68
CA GLY A 424 -5.02 -14.39 -22.25
C GLY A 424 -5.34 -13.12 -23.05
N LYS A 425 -6.58 -12.61 -22.97
CA LYS A 425 -7.01 -11.40 -23.69
C LYS A 425 -7.40 -10.31 -22.69
N ALA A 426 -7.11 -9.06 -23.03
CA ALA A 426 -7.49 -7.90 -22.21
C ALA A 426 -9.00 -7.62 -22.25
N ILE A 427 -9.77 -8.29 -23.12
CA ILE A 427 -11.19 -8.02 -23.36
C ILE A 427 -12.02 -8.26 -22.09
N TRP A 428 -12.75 -7.23 -21.66
CA TRP A 428 -13.77 -7.30 -20.61
C TRP A 428 -15.17 -7.42 -21.21
N SER A 429 -15.49 -6.62 -22.22
CA SER A 429 -16.72 -6.72 -23.03
C SER A 429 -16.43 -6.40 -24.49
N TYR A 430 -17.34 -6.81 -25.38
CA TYR A 430 -17.16 -6.68 -26.83
C TYR A 430 -18.46 -6.31 -27.53
N GLY A 431 -18.40 -6.11 -28.85
CA GLY A 431 -19.54 -5.65 -29.63
C GLY A 431 -19.80 -4.16 -29.47
N HIS A 432 -18.74 -3.36 -29.32
CA HIS A 432 -18.80 -1.91 -29.21
C HIS A 432 -18.33 -1.22 -30.50
N ARG A 433 -18.86 -0.02 -30.76
CA ARG A 433 -18.54 0.89 -31.86
C ARG A 433 -17.51 1.95 -31.48
N ASN A 434 -17.83 2.82 -30.52
CA ASN A 434 -16.96 3.95 -30.13
C ASN A 434 -17.27 4.46 -28.72
N VAL A 435 -16.83 3.71 -27.71
CA VAL A 435 -17.02 4.04 -26.29
C VAL A 435 -16.08 5.16 -25.87
N GLN A 436 -16.60 6.22 -25.23
CA GLN A 436 -15.81 7.42 -24.84
C GLN A 436 -16.00 7.89 -23.39
N GLY A 437 -16.87 7.23 -22.63
CA GLY A 437 -17.05 7.47 -21.20
C GLY A 437 -17.17 6.15 -20.46
N LEU A 438 -16.63 6.13 -19.26
CA LEU A 438 -16.59 4.99 -18.35
C LEU A 438 -16.74 5.57 -16.94
N ASP A 439 -17.50 4.93 -16.07
CA ASP A 439 -17.47 5.21 -14.64
C ASP A 439 -18.07 4.05 -13.84
N PHE A 440 -17.86 4.03 -12.52
CA PHE A 440 -18.42 3.04 -11.62
C PHE A 440 -19.50 3.64 -10.73
N ASP A 441 -20.59 2.91 -10.56
CA ASP A 441 -21.60 3.28 -9.57
C ASP A 441 -21.22 2.86 -8.14
N SER A 442 -22.06 3.20 -7.17
CA SER A 442 -21.82 2.89 -5.75
C SER A 442 -21.74 1.38 -5.44
N ARG A 443 -22.23 0.52 -6.36
CA ARG A 443 -22.15 -0.95 -6.25
C ARG A 443 -20.90 -1.50 -6.95
N GLY A 444 -20.05 -0.64 -7.49
CA GLY A 444 -18.85 -1.03 -8.24
C GLY A 444 -19.17 -1.62 -9.61
N ARG A 445 -20.35 -1.34 -10.18
CA ARG A 445 -20.69 -1.76 -11.54
C ARG A 445 -20.21 -0.72 -12.54
N LEU A 446 -19.62 -1.18 -13.63
CA LEU A 446 -19.09 -0.32 -14.69
C LEU A 446 -20.22 0.14 -15.61
N TRP A 447 -20.29 1.43 -15.89
CA TRP A 447 -21.17 2.05 -16.86
C TRP A 447 -20.35 2.65 -18.00
N ALA A 448 -20.91 2.69 -19.20
CA ALA A 448 -20.24 3.25 -20.37
C ALA A 448 -21.18 3.98 -21.31
N THR A 449 -20.70 5.10 -21.86
CA THR A 449 -21.37 5.86 -22.91
C THR A 449 -20.76 5.53 -24.27
N GLU A 450 -21.61 5.43 -25.29
CA GLU A 450 -21.18 5.00 -26.61
C GLU A 450 -21.84 5.79 -27.73
N PHE A 451 -21.03 6.19 -28.71
CA PHE A 451 -21.50 6.81 -29.94
C PHE A 451 -22.07 5.77 -30.90
N GLY A 452 -23.34 5.96 -31.26
CA GLY A 452 -24.02 5.27 -32.35
C GLY A 452 -23.48 5.65 -33.72
N ASN A 453 -23.99 4.99 -34.74
CA ASN A 453 -23.61 5.23 -36.13
C ASN A 453 -24.49 6.27 -36.81
N ASN A 454 -25.79 5.99 -36.88
CA ASN A 454 -26.75 6.83 -37.57
C ASN A 454 -28.17 6.75 -36.99
N SER A 455 -28.38 5.91 -35.97
CA SER A 455 -29.69 5.72 -35.34
C SER A 455 -29.64 6.09 -33.86
N GLN A 456 -28.84 5.38 -33.06
CA GLN A 456 -28.95 5.43 -31.60
C GLN A 456 -27.59 5.49 -30.92
N ASP A 457 -27.38 6.52 -30.12
CA ASP A 457 -26.34 6.55 -29.08
C ASP A 457 -26.82 5.80 -27.83
N GLU A 458 -25.88 5.38 -26.99
CA GLU A 458 -26.16 4.45 -25.89
C GLU A 458 -25.53 4.88 -24.57
N LEU A 459 -26.20 4.48 -23.48
CA LEU A 459 -25.63 4.34 -22.15
C LEU A 459 -25.87 2.90 -21.68
N ASN A 460 -24.76 2.22 -21.37
CA ASN A 460 -24.67 0.79 -21.15
C ASN A 460 -24.24 0.50 -19.71
N LEU A 461 -24.86 -0.51 -19.09
CA LEU A 461 -24.36 -1.16 -17.87
C LEU A 461 -23.47 -2.32 -18.30
N ILE A 462 -22.18 -2.25 -18.00
CA ILE A 462 -21.16 -3.13 -18.55
C ILE A 462 -20.96 -4.40 -17.72
N GLU A 463 -21.35 -5.52 -18.32
CA GLU A 463 -21.21 -6.87 -17.81
C GLU A 463 -19.96 -7.60 -18.33
N ARG A 464 -19.39 -8.44 -17.45
CA ARG A 464 -18.22 -9.28 -17.76
C ARG A 464 -18.51 -10.26 -18.90
N GLY A 465 -17.77 -10.15 -19.99
CA GLY A 465 -17.81 -11.06 -21.14
C GLY A 465 -18.99 -10.84 -22.08
N ALA A 466 -19.82 -9.82 -21.83
CA ALA A 466 -21.02 -9.56 -22.59
C ALA A 466 -20.75 -8.95 -23.97
N ASN A 467 -21.69 -9.21 -24.88
CA ASN A 467 -21.76 -8.68 -26.23
C ASN A 467 -22.76 -7.51 -26.28
N TYR A 468 -22.34 -6.35 -26.78
CA TYR A 468 -23.19 -5.16 -26.96
C TYR A 468 -23.71 -5.00 -28.40
N GLY A 469 -23.47 -6.02 -29.23
CA GLY A 469 -24.22 -6.23 -30.48
C GLY A 469 -23.70 -5.51 -31.72
N TRP A 470 -22.89 -4.46 -31.61
CA TRP A 470 -22.32 -3.77 -32.78
C TRP A 470 -21.48 -4.74 -33.64
N PRO A 471 -21.65 -4.78 -34.98
CA PRO A 471 -22.46 -3.87 -35.81
C PRO A 471 -23.85 -4.42 -36.17
N GLY A 472 -24.19 -5.61 -35.68
CA GLY A 472 -25.48 -6.24 -35.98
C GLY A 472 -26.64 -5.52 -35.30
N CYS A 473 -26.41 -5.01 -34.09
CA CYS A 473 -27.34 -4.22 -33.31
C CYS A 473 -26.76 -2.82 -33.05
N GLU A 474 -27.57 -1.78 -33.30
CA GLU A 474 -27.28 -0.41 -32.90
C GLU A 474 -28.42 0.04 -31.98
N GLY A 475 -28.11 0.26 -30.71
CA GLY A 475 -29.08 0.47 -29.64
C GLY A 475 -30.00 -0.73 -29.49
N THR A 476 -31.24 -0.59 -29.93
CA THR A 476 -32.26 -1.65 -29.93
C THR A 476 -32.74 -1.99 -31.34
N ALA A 477 -32.02 -1.58 -32.37
CA ALA A 477 -32.38 -1.77 -33.77
C ALA A 477 -31.39 -2.70 -34.49
N GLY A 478 -31.92 -3.54 -35.39
CA GLY A 478 -31.14 -4.50 -36.17
C GLY A 478 -31.24 -5.93 -35.61
N TYR A 479 -30.15 -6.68 -35.74
CA TYR A 479 -30.00 -8.04 -35.22
C TYR A 479 -29.42 -8.01 -33.81
N CYS A 480 -30.30 -7.88 -32.82
CA CYS A 480 -29.96 -7.76 -31.40
C CYS A 480 -30.13 -9.08 -30.61
N ASN A 481 -30.27 -10.20 -31.32
CA ASN A 481 -30.33 -11.50 -30.65
C ASN A 481 -28.97 -11.78 -30.00
N ASP A 482 -28.97 -12.17 -28.73
CA ASP A 482 -27.78 -12.48 -27.92
C ASP A 482 -26.87 -11.28 -27.57
N SER A 483 -27.34 -10.03 -27.75
CA SER A 483 -26.69 -8.84 -27.21
C SER A 483 -27.37 -8.32 -25.94
N VAL A 484 -26.58 -7.76 -25.03
CA VAL A 484 -27.08 -7.01 -23.88
C VAL A 484 -27.63 -5.68 -24.37
N PRO A 485 -28.92 -5.35 -24.12
CA PRO A 485 -29.48 -4.08 -24.55
C PRO A 485 -28.94 -2.90 -23.73
N PRO A 486 -28.81 -1.72 -24.34
CA PRO A 486 -28.47 -0.51 -23.60
C PRO A 486 -29.54 -0.16 -22.57
N LYS A 487 -29.11 0.45 -21.46
CA LYS A 487 -30.01 0.94 -20.41
C LYS A 487 -30.71 2.24 -20.80
N LYS A 488 -30.11 2.99 -21.73
CA LYS A 488 -30.74 4.16 -22.35
C LYS A 488 -30.22 4.35 -23.77
N THR A 489 -31.11 4.74 -24.67
CA THR A 489 -30.75 5.20 -26.01
C THR A 489 -31.21 6.63 -26.26
N TRP A 490 -30.49 7.32 -27.15
CA TRP A 490 -30.87 8.62 -27.70
C TRP A 490 -30.67 8.62 -29.22
N PRO A 491 -31.47 9.37 -30.00
CA PRO A 491 -31.10 9.65 -31.38
C PRO A 491 -29.70 10.27 -31.45
N THR A 492 -28.90 9.92 -32.46
CA THR A 492 -27.52 10.45 -32.60
C THR A 492 -27.43 11.98 -32.68
N SER A 493 -28.52 12.64 -33.10
CA SER A 493 -28.65 14.10 -33.11
C SER A 493 -28.86 14.72 -31.72
N ALA A 494 -29.23 13.93 -30.71
CA ALA A 494 -29.59 14.40 -29.37
C ALA A 494 -28.48 14.18 -28.33
N ALA A 495 -27.44 13.39 -28.65
CA ALA A 495 -26.34 13.13 -27.72
C ALA A 495 -24.95 13.25 -28.39
N GLY A 496 -24.42 12.19 -28.99
CA GLY A 496 -22.98 12.01 -29.15
C GLY A 496 -22.28 12.00 -27.79
N PRO A 497 -22.62 11.02 -26.92
CA PRO A 497 -22.22 11.00 -25.52
C PRO A 497 -20.74 10.66 -25.40
N SER A 498 -19.99 11.48 -24.67
CA SER A 498 -18.54 11.31 -24.48
C SER A 498 -18.24 10.99 -23.02
N GLY A 499 -17.81 11.93 -22.21
CA GLY A 499 -17.50 11.73 -20.79
C GLY A 499 -18.70 11.33 -19.95
N LEU A 500 -18.40 10.57 -18.89
CA LEU A 500 -19.35 10.06 -17.92
C LEU A 500 -18.76 10.23 -16.51
N ALA A 501 -19.55 10.82 -15.62
CA ALA A 501 -19.27 10.90 -14.19
C ALA A 501 -20.49 10.41 -13.40
N ILE A 502 -20.29 9.77 -12.25
CA ILE A 502 -21.35 9.28 -11.38
C ILE A 502 -21.19 9.86 -9.98
N ILE A 503 -22.22 10.53 -9.49
CA ILE A 503 -22.30 11.06 -8.13
C ILE A 503 -23.58 10.54 -7.49
N ASN A 504 -23.47 9.85 -6.35
CA ASN A 504 -24.63 9.28 -5.64
C ASN A 504 -25.58 8.48 -6.54
N ASP A 505 -25.04 7.60 -7.38
CA ASP A 505 -25.83 6.82 -8.35
C ASP A 505 -26.60 7.70 -9.36
N HIS A 506 -26.20 8.95 -9.57
CA HIS A 506 -26.66 9.81 -10.67
C HIS A 506 -25.57 9.96 -11.72
N LEU A 507 -25.87 9.56 -12.95
CA LEU A 507 -24.95 9.64 -14.08
C LEU A 507 -25.05 11.02 -14.73
N PHE A 508 -23.92 11.68 -14.93
CA PHE A 508 -23.76 12.90 -15.70
C PHE A 508 -23.08 12.57 -17.01
N VAL A 509 -23.82 12.72 -18.11
CA VAL A 509 -23.36 12.38 -19.47
C VAL A 509 -23.12 13.67 -20.24
N ALA A 510 -21.86 13.99 -20.51
CA ALA A 510 -21.49 15.11 -21.36
C ALA A 510 -21.68 14.75 -22.85
N THR A 511 -22.32 15.62 -23.61
CA THR A 511 -22.69 15.34 -25.00
C THR A 511 -22.12 16.34 -26.00
N THR A 512 -21.52 15.82 -27.06
CA THR A 512 -20.85 16.64 -28.07
C THR A 512 -21.83 17.14 -29.13
N VAL A 513 -22.72 16.29 -29.67
CA VAL A 513 -23.70 16.66 -30.71
C VAL A 513 -24.93 17.32 -30.08
N GLY A 514 -25.40 16.75 -28.96
CA GLY A 514 -26.54 17.23 -28.18
C GLY A 514 -26.28 18.57 -27.49
N ARG A 515 -25.01 18.91 -27.24
CA ARG A 515 -24.56 20.17 -26.62
C ARG A 515 -25.24 20.41 -25.26
N ARG A 516 -25.25 19.38 -24.41
CA ARG A 516 -25.89 19.37 -23.10
C ARG A 516 -25.24 18.36 -22.16
N VAL A 517 -25.53 18.44 -20.87
CA VAL A 517 -25.31 17.33 -19.93
C VAL A 517 -26.66 16.70 -19.64
N TYR A 518 -26.75 15.37 -19.76
CA TYR A 518 -27.87 14.64 -19.16
C TYR A 518 -27.51 14.23 -17.75
N ARG A 519 -28.45 14.34 -16.81
CA ARG A 519 -28.38 13.62 -15.54
C ARG A 519 -29.43 12.53 -15.54
N LEU A 520 -29.09 11.30 -15.13
CA LEU A 520 -30.06 10.22 -14.91
C LEU A 520 -29.78 9.55 -13.57
N ARG A 521 -30.81 9.07 -12.87
CA ARG A 521 -30.64 8.32 -11.62
C ARG A 521 -30.68 6.82 -11.90
N ILE A 522 -29.78 6.08 -11.26
CA ILE A 522 -29.78 4.62 -11.24
C ILE A 522 -30.82 4.14 -10.22
N ASP A 523 -31.74 3.29 -10.67
CA ASP A 523 -32.70 2.58 -9.82
C ASP A 523 -32.64 1.08 -10.07
N GLY A 524 -31.90 0.36 -9.22
CA GLY A 524 -31.53 -1.02 -9.47
C GLY A 524 -30.67 -1.15 -10.72
N ASP A 525 -31.22 -1.78 -11.76
CA ASP A 525 -30.58 -1.95 -13.08
C ASP A 525 -31.15 -1.02 -14.16
N GLU A 526 -32.09 -0.14 -13.80
CA GLU A 526 -32.78 0.78 -14.71
C GLU A 526 -32.34 2.22 -14.50
N LEU A 527 -32.68 3.09 -15.46
CA LEU A 527 -32.41 4.52 -15.41
C LEU A 527 -33.71 5.32 -15.40
N VAL A 528 -33.81 6.25 -14.46
CA VAL A 528 -34.99 7.09 -14.22
C VAL A 528 -34.58 8.56 -14.06
N ASP A 529 -35.57 9.46 -13.95
CA ASP A 529 -35.39 10.88 -13.61
C ASP A 529 -34.35 11.61 -14.47
N GLN A 530 -34.50 11.50 -15.79
CA GLN A 530 -33.60 12.18 -16.73
C GLN A 530 -33.85 13.70 -16.72
N GLU A 531 -32.81 14.45 -16.39
CA GLU A 531 -32.77 15.92 -16.49
C GLU A 531 -31.75 16.40 -17.53
N VAL A 532 -31.93 17.63 -18.01
CA VAL A 532 -31.09 18.26 -19.04
C VAL A 532 -30.52 19.58 -18.54
N TYR A 533 -29.19 19.68 -18.54
CA TYR A 533 -28.47 20.90 -18.19
C TYR A 533 -27.74 21.49 -19.39
N PHE A 534 -27.57 22.82 -19.35
CA PHE A 534 -26.71 23.59 -20.23
C PHE A 534 -26.99 23.47 -21.74
N GLN A 535 -28.24 23.18 -22.13
CA GLN A 535 -28.64 23.02 -23.52
C GLN A 535 -28.15 24.18 -24.40
N GLY A 536 -27.15 23.91 -25.25
CA GLY A 536 -26.55 24.86 -26.18
C GLY A 536 -25.68 25.95 -25.56
N ALA A 537 -25.64 26.09 -24.23
CA ALA A 537 -25.02 27.22 -23.55
C ALA A 537 -23.49 27.28 -23.73
N TYR A 538 -22.82 26.12 -23.71
CA TYR A 538 -21.36 26.02 -23.79
C TYR A 538 -20.86 25.35 -25.07
N GLY A 539 -21.76 25.09 -26.04
CA GLY A 539 -21.43 24.36 -27.25
C GLY A 539 -21.31 22.86 -27.00
N ARG A 540 -20.36 22.19 -27.66
CA ARG A 540 -20.14 20.75 -27.54
C ARG A 540 -19.40 20.47 -26.24
N LEU A 541 -19.88 19.51 -25.46
CA LEU A 541 -19.30 19.11 -24.17
C LEU A 541 -18.67 17.73 -24.31
N ARG A 542 -17.48 17.52 -23.73
CA ARG A 542 -16.70 16.30 -23.92
C ARG A 542 -16.47 15.55 -22.62
N THR A 543 -15.55 15.98 -21.77
CA THR A 543 -15.21 15.26 -20.54
C THR A 543 -15.89 15.90 -19.34
N VAL A 544 -16.38 15.07 -18.44
CA VAL A 544 -16.96 15.46 -17.14
C VAL A 544 -16.35 14.54 -16.10
N GLU A 545 -15.80 15.10 -15.03
CA GLU A 545 -15.18 14.36 -13.93
C GLU A 545 -15.47 15.06 -12.60
N VAL A 546 -15.57 14.27 -11.53
CA VAL A 546 -15.84 14.78 -10.17
C VAL A 546 -14.54 15.20 -9.51
N ASP A 547 -14.50 16.41 -8.98
CA ASP A 547 -13.35 16.90 -8.23
C ASP A 547 -13.38 16.44 -6.76
N ARG A 548 -12.38 16.83 -5.98
CA ARG A 548 -12.26 16.40 -4.57
C ARG A 548 -13.27 17.09 -3.65
N GLU A 549 -13.87 18.19 -4.09
CA GLU A 549 -14.92 18.92 -3.38
C GLU A 549 -16.30 18.30 -3.64
N GLY A 550 -16.43 17.48 -4.68
CA GLY A 550 -17.68 16.87 -5.12
C GLY A 550 -18.39 17.65 -6.22
N ASP A 551 -17.74 18.70 -6.72
CA ASP A 551 -18.17 19.48 -7.88
C ASP A 551 -17.68 18.80 -9.17
N LEU A 552 -18.06 19.34 -10.33
CA LEU A 552 -17.67 18.77 -11.63
C LEU A 552 -16.72 19.69 -12.38
N TRP A 553 -15.70 19.12 -13.01
CA TRP A 553 -14.97 19.78 -14.09
C TRP A 553 -15.45 19.26 -15.44
N LEU A 554 -15.73 20.19 -16.36
CA LEU A 554 -16.35 19.93 -17.65
C LEU A 554 -15.55 20.56 -18.78
N THR A 555 -15.23 19.80 -19.83
CA THR A 555 -14.48 20.31 -20.99
C THR A 555 -15.38 20.56 -22.20
N THR A 556 -15.08 21.60 -22.97
CA THR A 556 -15.70 21.82 -24.28
C THR A 556 -14.86 21.18 -25.39
N THR A 557 -15.45 21.00 -26.58
CA THR A 557 -14.71 20.51 -27.76
C THR A 557 -15.19 21.14 -29.07
N TRP A 558 -14.36 21.92 -29.75
CA TRP A 558 -14.69 22.43 -31.08
C TRP A 558 -13.87 21.71 -32.14
N ASP A 559 -14.47 20.63 -32.65
CA ASP A 559 -13.85 19.66 -33.56
C ASP A 559 -13.87 20.11 -35.05
N LEU A 560 -14.09 21.39 -35.36
CA LEU A 560 -14.53 21.79 -36.70
C LEU A 560 -13.84 23.00 -37.36
N ASP A 561 -13.03 23.79 -36.68
CA ASP A 561 -12.59 25.09 -37.23
C ASP A 561 -11.08 25.31 -37.33
N GLU A 562 -10.22 24.34 -36.98
CA GLU A 562 -8.74 24.49 -37.01
C GLU A 562 -8.24 25.70 -36.18
N VAL A 563 -9.11 26.29 -35.34
CA VAL A 563 -8.77 27.42 -34.47
C VAL A 563 -8.26 26.87 -33.15
N VAL A 564 -6.94 26.72 -33.07
CA VAL A 564 -6.24 26.38 -31.83
C VAL A 564 -6.66 27.36 -30.72
N GLY A 565 -7.05 26.81 -29.57
CA GLY A 565 -7.33 27.61 -28.38
C GLY A 565 -8.76 28.15 -28.26
N ASN A 566 -9.76 27.52 -28.88
CA ASN A 566 -11.17 27.95 -28.70
C ASN A 566 -11.91 27.19 -27.59
N ASP A 567 -11.30 26.14 -27.02
CA ASP A 567 -11.92 25.31 -26.00
C ASP A 567 -11.63 25.79 -24.57
N ARG A 568 -12.42 25.24 -23.65
CA ARG A 568 -12.50 25.64 -22.26
C ARG A 568 -12.51 24.43 -21.33
N VAL A 569 -11.99 24.65 -20.12
CA VAL A 569 -12.23 23.82 -18.95
C VAL A 569 -13.09 24.64 -17.98
N LEU A 570 -14.23 24.07 -17.59
CA LEU A 570 -15.24 24.70 -16.77
C LEU A 570 -15.30 24.00 -15.41
N HIS A 571 -15.51 24.75 -14.34
CA HIS A 571 -15.99 24.25 -13.05
C HIS A 571 -17.50 24.38 -13.02
N VAL A 572 -18.18 23.37 -12.49
CA VAL A 572 -19.64 23.32 -12.34
C VAL A 572 -19.93 22.91 -10.91
N ASP A 573 -20.56 23.82 -10.17
CA ASP A 573 -20.97 23.58 -8.79
C ASP A 573 -22.03 22.46 -8.76
N VAL A 574 -21.95 21.57 -7.78
CA VAL A 574 -22.94 20.52 -7.54
C VAL A 574 -23.67 20.80 -6.24
N GLU A 575 -24.95 21.09 -6.37
CA GLU A 575 -25.84 21.45 -5.26
C GLU A 575 -26.75 20.28 -4.86
N TYR A 576 -27.18 20.26 -3.60
CA TYR A 576 -28.08 19.25 -3.04
C TYR A 576 -29.28 19.96 -2.39
N PRO A 577 -30.24 20.46 -3.17
CA PRO A 577 -31.36 21.21 -2.63
C PRO A 577 -32.20 20.33 -1.70
N GLY A 578 -32.32 20.75 -0.43
CA GLY A 578 -33.13 20.06 0.58
C GLY A 578 -32.40 19.02 1.44
N SER A 579 -31.08 18.89 1.31
CA SER A 579 -30.23 18.08 2.22
C SER A 579 -29.89 18.80 3.53
#